data_AF-A0A1V5YGS4-F1
#
_entry.id   AF-A0A1V5YGS4-F1
#
_cell.length_a   1.000
_cell.length_b   1.000
_cell.length_c   1.000
_cell.angle_alpha   90.00
_cell.angle_beta   90.00
_cell.angle_gamma   90.00
#
_symmetry.space_group_name_H-M   'P 1'
#
loop_
_entity.id
_entity.type
_entity.pdbx_description
1 polymer ?
#
loop_
_entity_poly.entity_id
_entity_poly.type
_entity_poly.pdbx_seq_one_letter_code
_entity_poly.pdbx_strand_id
1 'polypeptide(L)'
;MSDRITEKLQRLQEQMLAGTVSRRDFLRYATMMGVTVGAAEALASCAPKPAPTAVPPTKVPPTAAPPTAVAPTAVAPTAPPPAAEKKPLAGHMIRYNPQLCTGCSVCAFACADKWMTKYFPEEAKDTINLEFSRIRPMRFQWVDILQNCQYCTLMEWAEGSNKAPCQQVCPQEAIQVVPEGQGEPTFTGYGYMTVDRDLCTGLDLCGRCLEICEDQFGSGISFDPIEKKAQICSRCGGLPACVDACPEPGALMFAPLQTNGRYWANTPSAMAEMLFMKIYQKRRTV
;
A
#
# COMPACT_ATOMS: atom_id res chain seq x y z
N MET A 1 7.72 -1.27 44.38
CA MET A 1 7.74 -1.56 42.94
C MET A 1 8.30 -0.39 42.12
N SER A 2 7.98 0.86 42.51
CA SER A 2 8.51 2.10 41.91
C SER A 2 10.06 2.19 41.92
N ASP A 3 10.71 1.90 43.05
CA ASP A 3 12.16 2.11 43.19
C ASP A 3 13.01 1.27 42.23
N ARG A 4 12.57 0.04 41.94
CA ARG A 4 13.24 -0.88 41.02
C ARG A 4 13.09 -0.48 39.54
N ILE A 5 12.07 0.32 39.22
CA ILE A 5 11.85 0.86 37.88
C ILE A 5 12.73 2.10 37.68
N THR A 6 12.80 2.96 38.69
CA THR A 6 13.67 4.14 38.70
C THR A 6 15.15 3.78 38.54
N GLU A 7 15.63 2.76 39.27
CA GLU A 7 17.01 2.26 39.16
C GLU A 7 17.32 1.72 37.75
N LYS A 8 16.37 1.01 37.13
CA LYS A 8 16.52 0.49 35.76
C LYS A 8 16.53 1.61 34.72
N LEU A 9 15.73 2.66 34.91
CA LEU A 9 15.70 3.82 34.02
C LEU A 9 17.00 4.62 34.11
N GLN A 10 17.55 4.81 35.31
CA GLN A 10 18.85 5.48 35.49
C GLN A 10 19.97 4.71 34.80
N ARG A 11 20.07 3.40 35.01
CA ARG A 11 21.07 2.56 34.33
C ARG A 11 20.92 2.59 32.80
N LEU A 12 19.68 2.60 32.30
CA LEU A 12 19.41 2.68 30.87
C LEU A 12 19.82 4.05 30.29
N GLN A 13 19.66 5.13 31.07
CA GLN A 13 20.08 6.47 30.70
C GLN A 13 21.61 6.59 30.67
N GLU A 14 22.31 6.00 31.64
CA GLU A 14 23.78 5.89 31.64
C GLU A 14 24.29 5.11 30.42
N GLN A 15 23.61 4.03 30.05
CA GLN A 15 23.95 3.24 28.85
C GLN A 15 23.75 4.03 27.54
N MET A 16 22.72 4.88 27.50
CA MET A 16 22.49 5.80 26.38
C MET A 16 23.59 6.88 26.33
N LEU A 17 23.98 7.45 27.46
CA LEU A 17 25.06 8.44 27.56
C LEU A 17 26.43 7.85 27.19
N ALA A 18 26.67 6.59 27.54
CA ALA A 18 27.86 5.84 27.15
C ALA A 18 27.85 5.38 25.68
N GLY A 19 26.79 5.67 24.92
CA GLY A 19 26.66 5.29 23.51
C GLY A 19 26.42 3.79 23.27
N THR A 20 26.22 3.01 24.33
CA THR A 20 25.98 1.56 24.25
C THR A 20 24.54 1.22 23.84
N VAL A 21 23.61 2.16 24.02
CA VAL A 21 22.20 2.04 23.63
C VAL A 21 21.82 3.26 22.79
N SER A 22 21.18 3.04 21.64
CA SER A 22 20.75 4.14 20.78
C SER A 22 19.56 4.89 21.40
N ARG A 23 19.38 6.18 21.06
CA ARG A 23 18.22 6.98 21.51
C ARG A 23 16.89 6.28 21.23
N ARG A 24 16.78 5.59 20.08
CA ARG A 24 15.57 4.85 19.70
C ARG A 24 15.31 3.65 20.61
N ASP A 25 16.37 2.94 21.01
CA ASP A 25 16.25 1.78 21.88
C ASP A 25 15.99 2.19 23.33
N PHE A 26 16.56 3.32 23.77
CA PHE A 26 16.21 3.95 25.05
C PHE A 26 14.70 4.24 25.14
N LEU A 27 14.14 4.91 24.12
CA LEU A 27 12.71 5.24 24.08
C LEU A 27 11.84 3.99 24.16
N ARG A 28 12.17 2.95 23.37
CA ARG A 28 11.44 1.67 23.37
C ARG A 28 11.43 1.00 24.73
N TYR A 29 12.60 0.88 25.38
CA TYR A 29 12.69 0.22 26.68
C TYR A 29 12.08 1.04 27.82
N ALA A 30 12.17 2.38 27.76
CA ALA A 30 11.51 3.26 28.72
C ALA A 30 9.98 3.13 28.64
N THR A 31 9.41 3.08 27.43
CA THR A 31 7.96 2.90 27.25
C THR A 31 7.50 1.51 27.71
N MET A 32 8.30 0.45 27.49
CA MET A 32 8.01 -0.89 28.01
C MET A 32 8.02 -0.95 29.55
N MET A 33 8.77 -0.06 30.21
CA MET A 33 8.79 0.07 31.67
C MET A 33 7.67 0.97 32.22
N GLY A 34 6.70 1.37 31.37
CA GLY A 34 5.54 2.16 31.77
C GLY A 34 5.77 3.67 31.79
N VAL A 35 6.90 4.14 31.28
CA VAL A 35 7.18 5.58 31.14
C VAL A 35 6.41 6.13 29.93
N THR A 36 5.68 7.23 30.14
CA THR A 36 4.95 7.89 29.04
C THR A 36 5.92 8.40 27.98
N VAL A 37 5.47 8.46 26.73
CA VAL A 37 6.30 8.88 25.58
C VAL A 37 6.93 10.26 25.83
N GLY A 38 6.18 11.22 26.35
CA GLY A 38 6.70 12.56 26.67
C GLY A 38 7.77 12.55 27.77
N ALA A 39 7.63 11.72 28.80
CA ALA A 39 8.65 11.58 29.84
C ALA A 39 9.90 10.86 29.32
N ALA A 40 9.73 9.86 28.45
CA ALA A 40 10.83 9.16 27.80
C ALA A 40 11.61 10.08 26.85
N GLU A 41 10.93 10.96 26.11
CA GLU A 41 11.57 11.96 25.24
C GLU A 41 12.35 13.02 26.02
N ALA A 42 11.80 13.47 27.16
CA ALA A 42 12.49 14.39 28.07
C ALA A 42 13.78 13.77 28.64
N LEU A 43 13.72 12.50 29.08
CA LEU A 43 14.91 11.77 29.57
C LEU A 43 15.94 11.48 28.46
N ALA A 44 15.48 11.30 27.23
CA ALA A 44 16.33 11.09 26.06
C ALA A 44 16.97 12.38 25.51
N SER A 45 16.57 13.56 26.00
CA SER A 45 17.04 14.86 25.50
C SER A 45 18.46 15.21 25.94
N CYS A 46 18.99 14.54 26.97
CA CYS A 46 20.34 14.77 27.50
C CYS A 46 21.44 13.97 26.76
N ALA A 47 21.10 13.17 25.75
CA ALA A 47 22.10 12.40 25.01
C ALA A 47 22.86 13.30 24.01
N PRO A 48 24.21 13.25 23.96
CA PRO A 48 24.97 13.96 22.96
C PRO A 48 24.60 13.47 21.55
N LYS A 49 24.46 14.42 20.63
CA LYS A 49 24.21 14.15 19.20
C LYS A 49 25.27 13.17 18.69
N PRO A 50 24.90 12.03 18.07
CA PRO A 50 25.89 11.06 17.64
C PRO A 50 26.86 11.70 16.65
N ALA A 51 28.15 11.69 17.00
CA ALA A 51 29.22 11.98 16.07
C ALA A 51 29.29 10.85 15.04
N PRO A 52 29.50 11.15 13.75
CA PRO A 52 29.60 10.11 12.72
C PRO A 52 30.73 9.14 13.07
N THR A 53 30.38 7.87 13.24
CA THR A 53 31.33 6.79 13.49
C THR A 53 32.18 6.58 12.24
N ALA A 54 33.48 6.79 12.35
CA ALA A 54 34.44 6.46 11.31
C ALA A 54 34.46 4.94 11.08
N VAL A 55 34.22 4.53 9.84
CA VAL A 55 34.39 3.14 9.39
C VAL A 55 35.88 2.81 9.43
N PRO A 56 36.32 1.71 10.08
CA PRO A 56 37.73 1.34 10.10
C PRO A 56 38.21 0.98 8.68
N PRO A 57 39.40 1.45 8.26
CA PRO A 57 39.90 1.20 6.91
C PRO A 57 40.21 -0.28 6.71
N THR A 58 39.64 -0.84 5.65
CA THR A 58 40.15 -2.08 5.06
C THR A 58 41.54 -1.80 4.50
N LYS A 59 42.55 -2.57 4.92
CA LYS A 59 43.93 -2.45 4.44
C LYS A 59 43.98 -2.81 2.95
N VAL A 60 44.00 -1.80 2.08
CA VAL A 60 44.43 -1.90 0.69
C VAL A 60 45.84 -1.28 0.61
N PRO A 61 46.83 -1.94 -0.03
CA PRO A 61 48.18 -1.40 -0.15
C PRO A 61 48.19 -0.04 -0.89
N PRO A 62 49.04 0.92 -0.49
CA PRO A 62 48.98 2.27 -1.01
C PRO A 62 49.60 2.38 -2.40
N THR A 63 48.82 2.86 -3.37
CA THR A 63 49.36 3.59 -4.53
C THR A 63 49.46 5.06 -4.15
N ALA A 64 50.67 5.62 -4.21
CA ALA A 64 50.94 7.00 -3.84
C ALA A 64 50.36 7.96 -4.89
N ALA A 65 49.34 8.73 -4.49
CA ALA A 65 48.97 9.97 -5.15
C ALA A 65 48.88 11.08 -4.08
N PRO A 66 49.43 12.28 -4.33
CA PRO A 66 49.50 13.35 -3.34
C PRO A 66 48.10 13.93 -3.01
N PRO A 67 47.83 14.29 -1.75
CA PRO A 67 46.52 14.78 -1.35
C PRO A 67 46.39 16.28 -1.67
N THR A 68 45.47 16.63 -2.57
CA THR A 68 44.91 17.98 -2.65
C THR A 68 43.75 18.06 -1.67
N ALA A 69 43.86 18.89 -0.63
CA ALA A 69 42.79 19.11 0.33
C ALA A 69 41.64 19.90 -0.33
N VAL A 70 40.48 19.28 -0.49
CA VAL A 70 39.24 19.96 -0.89
C VAL A 70 38.39 20.14 0.38
N ALA A 71 38.09 21.39 0.71
CA ALA A 71 37.21 21.73 1.84
C ALA A 71 35.78 21.23 1.60
N PRO A 72 35.05 20.76 2.63
CA PRO A 72 33.69 20.29 2.47
C PRO A 72 32.74 21.46 2.17
N THR A 73 32.25 21.51 0.93
CA THR A 73 31.15 22.40 0.55
C THR A 73 29.84 21.85 1.14
N ALA A 74 29.12 22.70 1.88
CA ALA A 74 27.78 22.37 2.37
C ALA A 74 26.84 22.13 1.18
N VAL A 75 26.33 20.91 1.05
CA VAL A 75 25.31 20.57 0.06
C VAL A 75 23.97 21.06 0.59
N ALA A 76 23.46 22.16 0.03
CA ALA A 76 22.09 22.58 0.25
C ALA A 76 21.13 21.45 -0.17
N PRO A 77 20.01 21.22 0.55
CA PRO A 77 19.03 20.23 0.16
C PRO A 77 18.55 20.54 -1.25
N THR A 78 18.96 19.71 -2.20
CA THR A 78 18.47 19.78 -3.57
C THR A 78 17.00 19.40 -3.51
N ALA A 79 16.13 20.27 -4.02
CA ALA A 79 14.73 19.95 -4.19
C ALA A 79 14.62 18.60 -4.94
N PRO A 80 13.71 17.70 -4.54
CA PRO A 80 13.53 16.46 -5.25
C PRO A 80 13.32 16.77 -6.74
N PRO A 81 13.97 16.02 -7.65
CA PRO A 81 13.77 16.23 -9.07
C PRO A 81 12.27 16.18 -9.39
N PRO A 82 11.80 17.01 -10.35
CA PRO A 82 10.40 17.00 -10.74
C PRO A 82 9.98 15.58 -11.06
N ALA A 83 8.92 15.11 -10.39
CA ALA A 83 8.40 13.77 -10.59
C ALA A 83 8.13 13.60 -12.09
N ALA A 84 8.81 12.65 -12.72
CA ALA A 84 8.55 12.30 -14.11
C ALA A 84 7.05 12.05 -14.27
N GLU A 85 6.43 12.71 -15.24
CA GLU A 85 5.01 12.61 -15.49
C GLU A 85 4.64 11.14 -15.72
N LYS A 86 3.81 10.58 -14.84
CA LYS A 86 3.40 9.17 -14.92
C LYS A 86 2.45 9.01 -16.08
N LYS A 87 2.78 8.10 -17.00
CA LYS A 87 1.92 7.75 -18.12
C LYS A 87 0.93 6.66 -17.72
N PRO A 88 -0.34 6.74 -18.14
CA PRO A 88 -1.31 5.67 -17.96
C PRO A 88 -0.87 4.39 -18.68
N LEU A 89 -1.12 3.24 -18.06
CA LEU A 89 -0.76 1.92 -18.58
C LEU A 89 -2.00 1.03 -18.75
N ALA A 90 -2.21 0.50 -19.96
CA ALA A 90 -3.20 -0.54 -20.25
C ALA A 90 -2.67 -1.94 -19.88
N GLY A 91 -3.57 -2.92 -19.71
CA GLY A 91 -3.20 -4.33 -19.48
C GLY A 91 -2.47 -4.61 -18.16
N HIS A 92 -2.52 -3.67 -17.21
CA HIS A 92 -1.89 -3.78 -15.89
C HIS A 92 -2.95 -4.08 -14.82
N MET A 93 -2.51 -4.76 -13.76
CA MET A 93 -3.32 -5.06 -12.59
C MET A 93 -2.70 -4.47 -11.34
N ILE A 94 -3.57 -4.16 -10.37
CA ILE A 94 -3.10 -3.85 -9.03
C ILE A 94 -2.67 -5.17 -8.37
N ARG A 95 -1.42 -5.23 -7.95
CA ARG A 95 -0.81 -6.36 -7.26
C ARG A 95 -0.57 -5.99 -5.83
N TYR A 96 -0.95 -6.90 -4.96
CA TYR A 96 -0.89 -6.73 -3.52
C TYR A 96 0.10 -7.73 -2.93
N ASN A 97 1.01 -7.24 -2.08
CA ASN A 97 1.91 -8.07 -1.30
C ASN A 97 1.54 -8.00 0.19
N PRO A 98 0.92 -9.06 0.75
CA PRO A 98 0.50 -9.07 2.16
C PRO A 98 1.67 -9.02 3.16
N GLN A 99 2.89 -9.35 2.75
CA GLN A 99 4.05 -9.30 3.63
C GLN A 99 4.57 -7.88 3.88
N LEU A 100 4.24 -6.94 2.99
CA LEU A 100 4.67 -5.54 3.08
C LEU A 100 3.54 -4.59 3.47
N CYS A 101 2.29 -5.05 3.39
CA CYS A 101 1.15 -4.24 3.74
C CYS A 101 1.05 -4.04 5.26
N THR A 102 0.94 -2.79 5.66
CA THR A 102 0.82 -2.39 7.07
C THR A 102 -0.64 -2.14 7.51
N GLY A 103 -1.61 -2.30 6.59
CA GLY A 103 -3.01 -2.05 6.88
C GLY A 103 -3.36 -0.58 7.12
N CYS A 104 -2.51 0.37 6.71
CA CYS A 104 -2.65 1.80 7.04
C CYS A 104 -3.85 2.52 6.38
N SER A 105 -4.57 1.85 5.47
CA SER A 105 -5.74 2.36 4.74
C SER A 105 -5.55 3.63 3.90
N VAL A 106 -4.31 4.10 3.71
CA VAL A 106 -3.99 5.26 2.85
C VAL A 106 -4.47 5.05 1.41
N CYS A 107 -4.35 3.82 0.90
CA CYS A 107 -4.85 3.46 -0.44
C CYS A 107 -6.38 3.57 -0.55
N ALA A 108 -7.12 3.23 0.51
CA ALA A 108 -8.56 3.37 0.56
C ALA A 108 -8.98 4.83 0.63
N PHE A 109 -8.30 5.61 1.47
CA PHE A 109 -8.51 7.06 1.59
C PHE A 109 -8.29 7.76 0.24
N ALA A 110 -7.14 7.54 -0.41
CA ALA A 110 -6.84 8.16 -1.70
C ALA A 110 -7.84 7.77 -2.79
N CYS A 111 -8.37 6.55 -2.76
CA CYS A 111 -9.40 6.12 -3.69
C CYS A 111 -10.76 6.78 -3.37
N ALA A 112 -11.17 6.78 -2.10
CA ALA A 112 -12.42 7.41 -1.67
C ALA A 112 -12.42 8.91 -1.99
N ASP A 113 -11.35 9.62 -1.64
CA ASP A 113 -11.22 11.07 -1.81
C ASP A 113 -11.38 11.47 -3.28
N LYS A 114 -10.67 10.74 -4.16
CA LYS A 114 -10.75 10.92 -5.60
C LYS A 114 -12.17 10.74 -6.16
N TRP A 115 -12.88 9.70 -5.74
CA TRP A 115 -14.20 9.40 -6.31
C TRP A 115 -15.35 10.18 -5.65
N MET A 116 -15.22 10.47 -4.36
CA MET A 116 -16.14 11.33 -3.63
C MET A 116 -16.07 12.76 -4.17
N THR A 117 -14.88 13.33 -4.33
CA THR A 117 -14.69 14.66 -4.93
C THR A 117 -15.26 14.75 -6.34
N LYS A 118 -15.17 13.66 -7.12
CA LYS A 118 -15.69 13.63 -8.49
C LYS A 118 -17.21 13.68 -8.55
N TYR A 119 -17.88 12.82 -7.77
CA TYR A 119 -19.34 12.65 -7.90
C TYR A 119 -20.14 13.52 -6.93
N PHE A 120 -19.55 13.82 -5.77
CA PHE A 120 -20.20 14.49 -4.65
C PHE A 120 -19.26 15.57 -4.07
N PRO A 121 -18.86 16.58 -4.88
CA PRO A 121 -17.86 17.57 -4.49
C PRO A 121 -18.30 18.43 -3.30
N GLU A 122 -19.61 18.66 -3.12
CA GLU A 122 -20.14 19.43 -2.02
C GLU A 122 -20.00 18.67 -0.69
N GLU A 123 -20.29 17.37 -0.70
CA GLU A 123 -20.11 16.47 0.42
C GLU A 123 -18.64 16.21 0.71
N ALA A 124 -17.76 16.27 -0.29
CA ALA A 124 -16.31 16.04 -0.16
C ALA A 124 -15.53 17.18 0.50
N LYS A 125 -16.13 18.37 0.70
CA LYS A 125 -15.40 19.58 1.13
C LYS A 125 -14.65 19.43 2.44
N ASP A 126 -15.32 18.92 3.47
CA ASP A 126 -14.84 18.90 4.84
C ASP A 126 -14.85 17.49 5.46
N THR A 127 -15.11 16.46 4.65
CA THR A 127 -15.19 15.08 5.13
C THR A 127 -14.79 14.09 4.05
N ILE A 128 -14.49 12.88 4.51
CA ILE A 128 -14.18 11.73 3.68
C ILE A 128 -15.06 10.56 4.08
N ASN A 129 -15.62 9.86 3.10
CA ASN A 129 -16.35 8.63 3.34
C ASN A 129 -15.69 7.47 2.59
N LEU A 130 -15.16 6.51 3.36
CA LEU A 130 -14.43 5.35 2.82
C LEU A 130 -15.33 4.42 1.99
N GLU A 131 -16.67 4.55 2.07
CA GLU A 131 -17.59 3.79 1.22
C GLU A 131 -17.50 4.18 -0.27
N PHE A 132 -16.94 5.35 -0.61
CA PHE A 132 -16.60 5.69 -2.00
C PHE A 132 -15.34 4.97 -2.51
N SER A 133 -14.63 4.27 -1.63
CA SER A 133 -13.43 3.53 -2.02
C SER A 133 -13.76 2.28 -2.81
N ARG A 134 -13.00 2.04 -3.87
CA ARG A 134 -13.03 0.80 -4.67
C ARG A 134 -11.94 -0.20 -4.28
N ILE A 135 -11.26 0.06 -3.17
CA ILE A 135 -10.24 -0.81 -2.55
C ILE A 135 -10.46 -0.82 -1.04
N ARG A 136 -10.60 -2.00 -0.45
CA ARG A 136 -10.92 -2.21 0.97
C ARG A 136 -9.80 -3.00 1.67
N PRO A 137 -8.93 -2.32 2.41
CA PRO A 137 -8.07 -2.94 3.41
C PRO A 137 -8.92 -3.45 4.57
N MET A 138 -8.80 -4.73 4.85
CA MET A 138 -9.45 -5.40 5.97
C MET A 138 -8.37 -6.04 6.83
N ARG A 139 -8.52 -5.97 8.16
CA ARG A 139 -7.64 -6.68 9.09
C ARG A 139 -8.36 -7.92 9.59
N PHE A 140 -7.80 -9.09 9.30
CA PHE A 140 -8.29 -10.39 9.77
C PHE A 140 -7.19 -11.10 10.54
N GLN A 141 -7.37 -11.31 11.85
CA GLN A 141 -6.44 -12.06 12.72
C GLN A 141 -4.96 -11.71 12.49
N TRP A 142 -4.60 -10.43 12.62
CA TRP A 142 -3.25 -9.89 12.40
C TRP A 142 -2.70 -9.96 10.97
N VAL A 143 -3.52 -10.40 10.01
CA VAL A 143 -3.23 -10.32 8.58
C VAL A 143 -4.03 -9.16 8.01
N ASP A 144 -3.34 -8.17 7.49
CA ASP A 144 -3.96 -7.16 6.65
C ASP A 144 -4.23 -7.82 5.29
N ILE A 145 -5.39 -7.57 4.70
CA ILE A 145 -5.85 -8.14 3.43
C ILE A 145 -6.40 -6.98 2.60
N LEU A 146 -6.02 -6.88 1.32
CA LEU A 146 -6.59 -5.90 0.41
C LEU A 146 -7.60 -6.56 -0.52
N GLN A 147 -8.84 -6.09 -0.43
CA GLN A 147 -9.92 -6.43 -1.34
C GLN A 147 -10.02 -5.34 -2.42
N ASN A 148 -9.96 -5.74 -3.69
CA ASN A 148 -10.20 -4.87 -4.84
C ASN A 148 -10.72 -5.71 -6.01
N CYS A 149 -11.40 -5.08 -6.97
CA CYS A 149 -11.77 -5.76 -8.22
C CYS A 149 -10.52 -6.37 -8.89
N GLN A 150 -10.60 -7.67 -9.21
CA GLN A 150 -9.51 -8.43 -9.82
C GLN A 150 -9.60 -8.49 -11.35
N TYR A 151 -10.58 -7.84 -11.96
CA TYR A 151 -10.80 -7.89 -13.42
C TYR A 151 -10.96 -9.32 -13.93
N CYS A 152 -11.85 -10.08 -13.27
CA CYS A 152 -12.18 -11.42 -13.70
C CYS A 152 -12.78 -11.39 -15.11
N THR A 153 -12.41 -12.37 -15.94
CA THR A 153 -12.94 -12.57 -17.29
C THR A 153 -13.45 -14.00 -17.35
N LEU A 154 -14.68 -14.17 -17.84
CA LEU A 154 -15.22 -15.50 -18.13
C LEU A 154 -14.42 -16.15 -19.28
N MET A 155 -14.29 -17.47 -19.24
CA MET A 155 -13.64 -18.25 -20.28
C MET A 155 -14.66 -18.62 -21.35
N GLU A 156 -14.50 -18.09 -22.56
CA GLU A 156 -15.46 -18.29 -23.66
C GLU A 156 -15.78 -19.77 -23.93
N TRP A 157 -14.76 -20.64 -23.91
CA TRP A 157 -14.93 -22.08 -24.18
C TRP A 157 -15.65 -22.85 -23.05
N ALA A 158 -15.61 -22.36 -21.80
CA ALA A 158 -16.17 -23.04 -20.64
C ALA A 158 -17.49 -22.41 -20.16
N GLU A 159 -17.60 -21.09 -20.28
CA GLU A 159 -18.63 -20.25 -19.69
C GLU A 159 -19.43 -19.48 -20.74
N GLY A 160 -19.07 -19.59 -22.04
CA GLY A 160 -19.85 -19.04 -23.16
C GLY A 160 -19.77 -17.52 -23.34
N SER A 161 -18.88 -16.85 -22.60
CA SER A 161 -18.66 -15.40 -22.67
C SER A 161 -17.22 -15.06 -22.36
N ASN A 162 -16.76 -13.91 -22.86
CA ASN A 162 -15.47 -13.31 -22.52
C ASN A 162 -15.64 -11.99 -21.75
N LYS A 163 -16.84 -11.70 -21.26
CA LYS A 163 -17.13 -10.54 -20.42
C LYS A 163 -16.71 -10.81 -18.97
N ALA A 164 -16.63 -9.75 -18.17
CA ALA A 164 -16.55 -9.94 -16.73
C ALA A 164 -17.86 -10.56 -16.20
N PRO A 165 -17.84 -11.42 -15.17
CA PRO A 165 -19.06 -12.02 -14.60
C PRO A 165 -20.09 -10.96 -14.17
N CYS A 166 -19.63 -9.91 -13.49
CA CYS A 166 -20.47 -8.79 -13.07
C CYS A 166 -21.06 -7.99 -14.26
N GLN A 167 -20.32 -7.89 -15.37
CA GLN A 167 -20.80 -7.28 -16.61
C GLN A 167 -21.85 -8.17 -17.28
N GLN A 168 -21.65 -9.49 -17.31
CA GLN A 168 -22.55 -10.45 -17.94
C GLN A 168 -23.94 -10.47 -17.29
N VAL A 169 -24.00 -10.32 -15.96
CA VAL A 169 -25.28 -10.36 -15.21
C VAL A 169 -25.98 -9.01 -15.10
N CYS A 170 -25.38 -7.93 -15.59
CA CYS A 170 -25.94 -6.59 -15.49
C CYS A 170 -27.06 -6.40 -16.54
N PRO A 171 -28.34 -6.28 -16.12
CA PRO A 171 -29.45 -6.19 -17.08
C PRO A 171 -29.51 -4.86 -17.83
N GLN A 172 -28.88 -3.81 -17.28
CA GLN A 172 -28.85 -2.47 -17.87
C GLN A 172 -27.59 -2.21 -18.71
N GLU A 173 -26.70 -3.20 -18.81
CA GLU A 173 -25.39 -3.04 -19.48
C GLU A 173 -24.58 -1.84 -18.97
N ALA A 174 -24.77 -1.47 -17.71
CA ALA A 174 -24.15 -0.32 -17.08
C ALA A 174 -22.64 -0.52 -16.82
N ILE A 175 -22.16 -1.76 -16.73
CA ILE A 175 -20.72 -2.05 -16.57
C ILE A 175 -20.11 -2.20 -17.96
N GLN A 176 -19.20 -1.29 -18.32
CA GLN A 176 -18.65 -1.19 -19.67
C GLN A 176 -17.12 -1.14 -19.62
N VAL A 177 -16.46 -1.74 -20.61
CA VAL A 177 -15.02 -1.58 -20.81
C VAL A 177 -14.79 -0.34 -21.67
N VAL A 178 -13.97 0.58 -21.19
CA VAL A 178 -13.66 1.82 -21.92
C VAL A 178 -12.36 1.63 -22.71
N PRO A 179 -12.38 1.70 -24.05
CA PRO A 179 -11.19 1.52 -24.88
C PRO A 179 -10.08 2.55 -24.59
N GLU A 180 -8.87 2.26 -25.06
CA GLU A 180 -7.79 3.25 -25.08
C GLU A 180 -8.15 4.45 -25.97
N GLY A 181 -7.76 5.66 -25.55
CA GLY A 181 -8.14 6.91 -26.22
C GLY A 181 -9.55 7.42 -25.91
N GLN A 182 -10.34 6.66 -25.14
CA GLN A 182 -11.65 7.07 -24.63
C GLN A 182 -11.64 7.15 -23.10
N GLY A 183 -12.69 7.76 -22.55
CA GLY A 183 -12.86 7.92 -21.11
C GLY A 183 -12.33 9.25 -20.59
N GLU A 184 -12.32 9.37 -19.27
CA GLU A 184 -11.98 10.59 -18.57
C GLU A 184 -10.57 10.50 -17.98
N PRO A 185 -9.69 11.48 -18.25
CA PRO A 185 -8.32 11.47 -17.76
C PRO A 185 -8.22 11.17 -16.26
N THR A 186 -7.37 10.20 -15.92
CA THR A 186 -7.13 9.74 -14.55
C THR A 186 -8.30 9.03 -13.85
N PHE A 187 -9.44 8.85 -14.51
CA PHE A 187 -10.60 8.16 -13.94
C PHE A 187 -10.96 6.90 -14.70
N THR A 188 -11.10 6.95 -16.02
CA THR A 188 -11.54 5.82 -16.86
C THR A 188 -10.73 5.73 -18.14
N GLY A 189 -10.92 4.68 -18.96
CA GLY A 189 -10.18 4.46 -20.21
C GLY A 189 -9.17 3.32 -20.13
N TYR A 190 -8.30 3.23 -21.15
CA TYR A 190 -7.17 2.29 -21.21
C TYR A 190 -7.54 0.80 -21.12
N GLY A 191 -8.73 0.45 -21.61
CA GLY A 191 -9.24 -0.93 -21.57
C GLY A 191 -9.75 -1.35 -20.20
N TYR A 192 -10.00 -0.40 -19.28
CA TYR A 192 -10.51 -0.68 -17.95
C TYR A 192 -12.03 -0.48 -17.86
N MET A 193 -12.66 -1.15 -16.89
CA MET A 193 -14.10 -1.10 -16.70
C MET A 193 -14.53 0.19 -16.00
N THR A 194 -15.72 0.67 -16.33
CA THR A 194 -16.44 1.73 -15.62
C THR A 194 -17.88 1.30 -15.38
N VAL A 195 -18.56 2.02 -14.49
CA VAL A 195 -20.02 1.98 -14.38
C VAL A 195 -20.57 3.26 -14.99
N ASP A 196 -21.45 3.10 -15.97
CA ASP A 196 -22.36 4.15 -16.42
C ASP A 196 -23.42 4.37 -15.34
N ARG A 197 -23.38 5.55 -14.71
CA ARG A 197 -24.25 5.87 -13.57
C ARG A 197 -25.69 6.18 -14.00
N ASP A 198 -25.89 6.59 -15.24
CA ASP A 198 -27.22 6.89 -15.78
C ASP A 198 -27.97 5.59 -16.09
N LEU A 199 -27.26 4.57 -16.58
CA LEU A 199 -27.82 3.24 -16.81
C LEU A 199 -27.95 2.41 -15.52
N CYS A 200 -27.09 2.65 -14.52
CA CYS A 200 -27.14 1.89 -13.27
C CYS A 200 -28.37 2.27 -12.44
N THR A 201 -29.29 1.33 -12.21
CA THR A 201 -30.49 1.57 -11.39
C THR A 201 -30.23 1.62 -9.88
N GLY A 202 -29.02 1.25 -9.45
CA GLY A 202 -28.59 1.27 -8.05
C GLY A 202 -29.07 0.08 -7.20
N LEU A 203 -28.51 -0.05 -6.00
CA LEU A 203 -28.67 -1.21 -5.12
C LEU A 203 -30.11 -1.43 -4.64
N ASP A 204 -30.90 -0.36 -4.50
CA ASP A 204 -32.29 -0.47 -4.06
C ASP A 204 -33.18 -1.22 -5.06
N LEU A 205 -32.78 -1.23 -6.35
CA LEU A 205 -33.52 -1.89 -7.43
C LEU A 205 -32.77 -3.11 -8.01
N CYS A 206 -31.43 -3.09 -8.01
CA CYS A 206 -30.63 -4.14 -8.63
C CYS A 206 -29.27 -4.31 -7.93
N GLY A 207 -29.00 -5.52 -7.43
CA GLY A 207 -27.74 -5.91 -6.78
C GLY A 207 -26.96 -7.02 -7.48
N ARG A 208 -27.40 -7.51 -8.66
CA ARG A 208 -26.88 -8.73 -9.31
C ARG A 208 -25.37 -8.74 -9.53
N CYS A 209 -24.77 -7.59 -9.84
CA CYS A 209 -23.33 -7.49 -10.03
C CYS A 209 -22.55 -7.69 -8.72
N LEU A 210 -23.12 -7.33 -7.57
CA LEU A 210 -22.57 -7.63 -6.26
C LEU A 210 -22.80 -9.11 -5.92
N GLU A 211 -24.03 -9.61 -6.06
CA GLU A 211 -24.37 -11.01 -5.78
C GLU A 211 -23.37 -11.97 -6.44
N ILE A 212 -23.20 -11.88 -7.77
CA ILE A 212 -22.24 -12.74 -8.48
C ILE A 212 -20.80 -12.54 -8.00
N CYS A 213 -20.42 -11.31 -7.64
CA CYS A 213 -19.07 -10.97 -7.24
C CYS A 213 -18.71 -11.44 -5.83
N GLU A 214 -19.70 -11.55 -4.94
CA GLU A 214 -19.54 -12.09 -3.59
C GLU A 214 -19.70 -13.60 -3.55
N ASP A 215 -20.65 -14.15 -4.30
CA ASP A 215 -20.93 -15.59 -4.30
C ASP A 215 -19.81 -16.41 -4.93
N GLN A 216 -19.15 -15.88 -5.96
CA GLN A 216 -18.16 -16.63 -6.74
C GLN A 216 -16.76 -16.00 -6.76
N PHE A 217 -16.60 -14.74 -6.34
CA PHE A 217 -15.35 -14.00 -6.51
C PHE A 217 -14.98 -13.19 -5.25
N GLY A 218 -14.12 -12.18 -5.43
CA GLY A 218 -13.52 -11.41 -4.33
C GLY A 218 -14.25 -10.11 -3.93
N SER A 219 -15.58 -10.03 -4.07
CA SER A 219 -16.41 -8.86 -3.68
C SER A 219 -15.91 -7.52 -4.25
N GLY A 220 -15.46 -7.51 -5.51
CA GLY A 220 -14.88 -6.35 -6.21
C GLY A 220 -15.84 -5.18 -6.50
N ILE A 221 -17.13 -5.34 -6.20
CA ILE A 221 -18.19 -4.36 -6.43
C ILE A 221 -18.63 -3.78 -5.08
N SER A 222 -18.88 -2.49 -5.05
CA SER A 222 -19.58 -1.84 -3.95
C SER A 222 -20.57 -0.82 -4.46
N PHE A 223 -21.25 -0.11 -3.57
CA PHE A 223 -22.22 0.91 -3.95
C PHE A 223 -21.92 2.20 -3.23
N ASP A 224 -22.10 3.32 -3.92
CA ASP A 224 -21.89 4.61 -3.28
C ASP A 224 -22.97 4.86 -2.22
N PRO A 225 -22.66 5.48 -1.09
CA PRO A 225 -23.59 5.58 0.03
C PRO A 225 -24.74 6.57 -0.18
N ILE A 226 -24.73 7.36 -1.27
CA ILE A 226 -25.69 8.44 -1.51
C ILE A 226 -26.72 8.02 -2.55
N GLU A 227 -26.28 7.82 -3.80
CA GLU A 227 -27.13 7.40 -4.92
C GLU A 227 -27.21 5.88 -5.06
N LYS A 228 -26.41 5.13 -4.29
CA LYS A 228 -26.38 3.66 -4.31
C LYS A 228 -26.10 3.09 -5.69
N LYS A 229 -25.36 3.80 -6.55
CA LYS A 229 -24.91 3.28 -7.84
C LYS A 229 -23.73 2.36 -7.62
N ALA A 230 -23.60 1.36 -8.49
CA ALA A 230 -22.49 0.42 -8.44
C ALA A 230 -21.15 1.16 -8.62
N GLN A 231 -20.15 0.67 -7.91
CA GLN A 231 -18.78 1.15 -7.92
C GLN A 231 -17.88 -0.03 -8.27
N ILE A 232 -17.08 0.13 -9.33
CA ILE A 232 -16.04 -0.81 -9.72
C ILE A 232 -14.71 -0.08 -9.83
N CYS A 233 -13.61 -0.74 -9.48
CA CYS A 233 -12.28 -0.17 -9.69
C CYS A 233 -12.02 -0.03 -11.19
N SER A 234 -11.92 1.19 -11.71
CA SER A 234 -11.56 1.48 -13.10
C SER A 234 -10.05 1.56 -13.35
N ARG A 235 -9.24 1.15 -12.36
CA ARG A 235 -7.78 1.36 -12.31
C ARG A 235 -7.38 2.83 -12.54
N CYS A 236 -8.30 3.77 -12.30
CA CYS A 236 -8.10 5.20 -12.56
C CYS A 236 -7.58 5.46 -13.98
N GLY A 237 -8.10 4.73 -14.97
CA GLY A 237 -7.65 4.85 -16.36
C GLY A 237 -6.15 4.56 -16.54
N GLY A 238 -5.60 3.60 -15.79
CA GLY A 238 -4.18 3.25 -15.86
C GLY A 238 -3.26 4.08 -14.98
N LEU A 239 -3.79 4.98 -14.13
CA LEU A 239 -3.04 5.76 -13.14
C LEU A 239 -3.63 5.60 -11.74
N PRO A 240 -3.54 4.39 -11.13
CA PRO A 240 -4.21 4.09 -9.87
C PRO A 240 -3.70 4.95 -8.71
N ALA A 241 -4.53 5.90 -8.27
CA ALA A 241 -4.23 6.79 -7.14
C ALA A 241 -3.87 6.04 -5.84
N CYS A 242 -4.50 4.88 -5.62
CA CYS A 242 -4.21 4.03 -4.46
C CYS A 242 -2.80 3.42 -4.47
N VAL A 243 -2.25 3.10 -5.64
CA VAL A 243 -0.86 2.62 -5.79
C VAL A 243 0.10 3.76 -5.52
N ASP A 244 -0.19 4.94 -6.08
CA ASP A 244 0.62 6.13 -5.91
C ASP A 244 0.69 6.62 -4.46
N ALA A 245 -0.39 6.45 -3.71
CA ALA A 245 -0.47 6.83 -2.30
C ALA A 245 0.13 5.79 -1.34
N CYS A 246 0.46 4.58 -1.81
CA CYS A 246 0.93 3.52 -0.91
C CYS A 246 2.32 3.88 -0.34
N PRO A 247 2.47 4.02 0.99
CA PRO A 247 3.74 4.43 1.59
C PRO A 247 4.79 3.31 1.63
N GLU A 248 4.37 2.06 1.40
CA GLU A 248 5.21 0.87 1.45
C GLU A 248 5.58 0.43 0.03
N PRO A 249 6.81 0.66 -0.44
CA PRO A 249 7.23 0.28 -1.78
C PRO A 249 7.04 -1.22 -2.00
N GLY A 250 6.27 -1.58 -3.03
CA GLY A 250 6.00 -2.98 -3.37
C GLY A 250 4.86 -3.64 -2.59
N ALA A 251 4.25 -2.98 -1.61
CA ALA A 251 3.04 -3.49 -0.96
C ALA A 251 1.83 -3.42 -1.91
N LEU A 252 1.72 -2.33 -2.66
CA LEU A 252 0.74 -2.15 -3.72
C LEU A 252 1.46 -1.69 -4.99
N MET A 253 1.26 -2.40 -6.09
CA MET A 253 1.96 -2.16 -7.36
C MET A 253 0.96 -2.15 -8.51
N PHE A 254 1.26 -1.40 -9.56
CA PHE A 254 0.57 -1.51 -10.84
C PHE A 254 1.50 -2.20 -11.83
N ALA A 255 1.24 -3.47 -12.10
CA ALA A 255 2.16 -4.33 -12.86
C ALA A 255 1.41 -5.07 -13.99
N PRO A 256 2.11 -5.47 -15.06
CA PRO A 256 1.47 -6.21 -16.16
C PRO A 256 0.73 -7.44 -15.67
N LEU A 257 -0.37 -7.80 -16.34
CA LEU A 257 -1.06 -9.06 -16.12
C LEU A 257 -0.06 -10.24 -16.21
N GLN A 258 0.11 -10.98 -15.11
CA GLN A 258 1.05 -12.09 -15.03
C GLN A 258 0.38 -13.40 -15.45
N THR A 259 0.36 -13.68 -16.76
CA THR A 259 -0.12 -14.95 -17.31
C THR A 259 0.97 -16.02 -17.42
N ASN A 260 2.24 -15.63 -17.22
CA ASN A 260 3.36 -16.55 -17.30
C ASN A 260 3.38 -17.51 -16.08
N GLY A 261 3.26 -18.81 -16.32
CA GLY A 261 3.32 -19.85 -15.29
C GLY A 261 4.57 -19.79 -14.40
N ARG A 262 5.70 -19.27 -14.91
CA ARG A 262 6.92 -19.05 -14.14
C ARG A 262 6.72 -18.14 -12.93
N TYR A 263 5.78 -17.19 -13.02
CA TYR A 263 5.43 -16.33 -11.90
C TYR A 263 4.91 -17.14 -10.70
N TRP A 264 4.17 -18.22 -10.96
CA TRP A 264 3.56 -19.07 -9.93
C TRP A 264 4.46 -20.24 -9.49
N ALA A 265 5.48 -20.55 -10.29
CA ALA A 265 6.43 -21.62 -10.05
C ALA A 265 7.59 -21.16 -9.12
N ASN A 266 7.33 -21.16 -7.81
CA ASN A 266 8.39 -20.97 -6.82
C ASN A 266 9.40 -22.11 -6.88
N THR A 267 10.70 -21.81 -6.63
CA THR A 267 11.69 -22.88 -6.43
C THR A 267 11.34 -23.68 -5.17
N PRO A 268 11.74 -24.97 -5.08
CA PRO A 268 11.49 -25.78 -3.90
C PRO A 268 11.95 -25.11 -2.59
N SER A 269 13.12 -24.44 -2.61
CA SER A 269 13.64 -23.71 -1.45
C SER A 269 12.80 -22.49 -1.08
N ALA A 270 12.37 -21.68 -2.06
CA ALA A 270 11.52 -20.51 -1.79
C ALA A 270 10.15 -20.93 -1.25
N MET A 271 9.55 -21.99 -1.81
CA MET A 271 8.30 -22.54 -1.30
C MET A 271 8.48 -23.10 0.12
N ALA A 272 9.56 -23.84 0.37
CA ALA A 272 9.85 -24.36 1.71
C ALA A 272 10.01 -23.24 2.75
N GLU A 273 10.68 -22.14 2.41
CA GLU A 273 10.84 -20.99 3.32
C GLU A 273 9.50 -20.28 3.59
N MET A 274 8.67 -20.08 2.55
CA MET A 274 7.32 -19.53 2.74
C MET A 274 6.44 -20.41 3.63
N LEU A 275 6.47 -21.73 3.41
CA LEU A 275 5.73 -22.68 4.24
C LEU A 275 6.26 -22.72 5.68
N PHE A 276 7.58 -22.66 5.86
CA PHE A 276 8.19 -22.60 7.19
C PHE A 276 7.76 -21.34 7.94
N MET A 277 7.83 -20.17 7.30
CA MET A 277 7.33 -18.92 7.88
C MET A 277 5.84 -19.02 8.24
N LYS A 278 5.02 -19.65 7.41
CA LYS A 278 3.59 -19.84 7.70
C LYS A 278 3.34 -20.76 8.89
N ILE A 279 4.05 -21.89 8.98
CA ILE A 279 3.85 -22.89 10.04
C ILE A 279 4.38 -22.39 11.38
N TYR A 280 5.55 -21.73 11.39
CA TYR A 280 6.26 -21.39 12.62
C TYR A 280 6.28 -19.90 12.95
N GLN A 281 5.67 -19.05 12.10
CA GLN A 281 5.66 -17.59 12.24
C GLN A 281 7.07 -16.98 12.42
N LYS A 282 8.10 -17.63 11.86
CA LYS A 282 9.50 -17.21 11.96
C LYS A 282 10.25 -17.57 10.68
N ARG A 283 11.27 -16.80 10.33
CA ARG A 283 12.22 -17.14 9.25
C ARG A 283 13.20 -18.22 9.73
N ARG A 284 13.70 -19.08 8.83
CA ARG A 284 14.81 -19.96 9.18
C ARG A 284 16.05 -19.10 9.41
N THR A 285 16.62 -19.20 10.61
CA THR A 285 17.99 -18.77 10.85
C THR A 285 18.90 -19.79 10.16
N VAL A 286 19.59 -19.33 9.12
CA VAL A 286 20.64 -20.10 8.43
C VAL A 286 21.94 -19.97 9.20
#